data_AF-A0A9D6G0L7-F1
#
_entry.id   AF-A0A9D6G0L7-F1
#
_cell.length_a   1.000
_cell.length_b   1.000
_cell.length_c   1.000
_cell.angle_alpha   90.00
_cell.angle_beta   90.00
_cell.angle_gamma   90.00
#
_symmetry.space_group_name_H-M   'P 1'
#
loop_
_entity.id
_entity.type
_entity.pdbx_description
1 polymer ?
#
loop_
_entity_poly.entity_id
_entity_poly.type
_entity_poly.pdbx_seq_one_letter_code
_entity_poly.pdbx_strand_id
1 'polypeptide(L)'
;MDVATLFASDYATARARFRQAALDCGCQVEAHAIDRSGPNGEDLAIDVAIARGANSERALLVSSGMHGVEGFFGSAVQLAVLRQWAGKKRASLPVRCLFLHALNPFGFAWLRRVNEENVDLNRNLLPEGEPFRGSPHRYRELDRLLNPKRTPSRWEPVTLKFLLALARHGMPALKEAVASGQYDFPRGLFFGGARPSRSSEILAANFERWLAGSRLVAHLDLHTGLGAWAGCKLLIDHPLSEAQRRRLERWFGPDSFECSDSHRLAYPTRGSFGQWCAARSRGRDYLYAAAEFGTHNPARV
;
A
#
# COMPACT_ATOMS: atom_id res chain seq x y z
N MET A 1 -7.39 -22.72 12.21
CA MET A 1 -6.35 -22.43 11.20
C MET A 1 -5.17 -21.88 11.97
N ASP A 2 -4.00 -22.52 11.88
CA ASP A 2 -2.79 -21.98 12.50
C ASP A 2 -2.31 -20.75 11.72
N VAL A 3 -2.20 -19.60 12.40
CA VAL A 3 -1.84 -18.32 11.78
C VAL A 3 -0.42 -18.35 11.21
N ALA A 4 0.50 -19.08 11.84
CA ALA A 4 1.88 -19.17 11.34
C ALA A 4 1.95 -19.77 9.92
N THR A 5 1.04 -20.70 9.61
CA THR A 5 0.98 -21.37 8.30
C THR A 5 0.46 -20.48 7.16
N LEU A 6 -0.06 -19.29 7.48
CA LEU A 6 -0.53 -18.31 6.50
C LEU A 6 0.60 -17.46 5.94
N PHE A 7 1.65 -17.24 6.71
CA PHE A 7 2.82 -16.48 6.26
C PHE A 7 3.69 -17.36 5.36
N ALA A 8 4.16 -16.78 4.27
CA ALA A 8 5.12 -17.40 3.37
C ALA A 8 6.55 -16.94 3.71
N SER A 9 7.54 -17.75 3.35
CA SER A 9 8.97 -17.40 3.48
C SER A 9 9.43 -16.40 2.41
N ASP A 10 8.75 -16.35 1.27
CA ASP A 10 9.15 -15.61 0.09
C ASP A 10 7.93 -15.26 -0.80
N TYR A 11 8.16 -14.36 -1.76
CA TYR A 11 7.16 -13.91 -2.73
C TYR A 11 6.60 -15.06 -3.57
N ALA A 12 7.46 -15.95 -4.10
CA ALA A 12 7.04 -17.03 -4.98
C ALA A 12 6.04 -17.97 -4.28
N THR A 13 6.33 -18.34 -3.03
CA THR A 13 5.46 -19.15 -2.19
C THR A 13 4.16 -18.42 -1.84
N ALA A 14 4.23 -17.14 -1.47
CA ALA A 14 3.06 -16.31 -1.20
C ALA A 14 2.12 -16.24 -2.43
N ARG A 15 2.69 -15.94 -3.60
CA ARG A 15 1.99 -15.87 -4.88
C ARG A 15 1.33 -17.19 -5.25
N ALA A 16 2.07 -18.30 -5.19
CA ALA A 16 1.55 -19.62 -5.51
C ALA A 16 0.36 -20.00 -4.60
N ARG A 17 0.50 -19.78 -3.29
CA ARG A 17 -0.56 -20.06 -2.31
C ARG A 17 -1.79 -19.19 -2.52
N PHE A 18 -1.62 -17.89 -2.78
CA PHE A 18 -2.72 -16.98 -3.08
C PHE A 18 -3.49 -17.42 -4.33
N ARG A 19 -2.78 -17.67 -5.43
CA ARG A 19 -3.38 -18.11 -6.70
C ARG A 19 -4.14 -19.41 -6.54
N GLN A 20 -3.56 -20.41 -5.87
CA GLN A 20 -4.23 -21.69 -5.63
C GLN A 20 -5.51 -21.49 -4.80
N ALA A 21 -5.44 -20.75 -3.70
CA ALA A 21 -6.62 -20.50 -2.86
C ALA A 21 -7.71 -19.70 -3.58
N ALA A 22 -7.35 -18.81 -4.49
CA ALA A 22 -8.28 -18.09 -5.35
C ALA A 22 -8.98 -19.04 -6.34
N LEU A 23 -8.23 -19.95 -6.97
CA LEU A 23 -8.79 -20.97 -7.86
C LEU A 23 -9.71 -21.94 -7.11
N ASP A 24 -9.33 -22.38 -5.91
CA ASP A 24 -10.17 -23.23 -5.05
C ASP A 24 -11.49 -22.54 -4.66
N CYS A 25 -11.51 -21.20 -4.66
CA CYS A 25 -12.71 -20.38 -4.46
C CYS A 25 -13.52 -20.14 -5.75
N GLY A 26 -13.10 -20.67 -6.90
CA GLY A 26 -13.71 -20.41 -8.20
C GLY A 26 -13.56 -18.96 -8.68
N CYS A 27 -12.53 -18.24 -8.20
CA CYS A 27 -12.25 -16.88 -8.65
C CYS A 27 -11.67 -16.89 -10.07
N GLN A 28 -11.99 -15.87 -10.85
CA GLN A 28 -11.19 -15.54 -12.03
C GLN A 28 -9.86 -14.98 -11.55
N VAL A 29 -8.73 -15.49 -12.07
CA VAL A 29 -7.39 -15.04 -11.70
C VAL A 29 -6.70 -14.41 -12.91
N GLU A 30 -6.19 -13.20 -12.74
CA GLU A 30 -5.36 -12.50 -13.70
C GLU A 30 -3.95 -12.31 -13.14
N ALA A 31 -2.93 -12.26 -14.01
CA ALA A 31 -1.57 -11.92 -13.64
C ALA A 31 -1.05 -10.84 -14.58
N HIS A 32 -0.51 -9.77 -14.00
CA HIS A 32 0.03 -8.62 -14.74
C HIS A 32 1.52 -8.52 -14.45
N ALA A 33 2.34 -8.99 -15.39
CA ALA A 33 3.80 -8.99 -15.25
C ALA A 33 4.36 -7.57 -15.19
N ILE A 34 5.36 -7.36 -14.32
CA ILE A 34 6.12 -6.10 -14.26
C ILE A 34 7.42 -6.15 -15.06
N ASP A 35 7.64 -7.22 -15.83
CA ASP A 35 8.82 -7.41 -16.69
C ASP A 35 10.14 -7.32 -15.88
N ARG A 36 10.15 -7.92 -14.68
CA ARG A 36 11.29 -8.02 -13.75
C ARG A 36 11.34 -9.40 -13.11
N SER A 37 12.53 -9.76 -12.65
CA SER A 37 12.78 -11.04 -11.98
C SER A 37 13.02 -10.86 -10.48
N GLY A 38 12.58 -11.86 -9.72
CA GLY A 38 12.89 -12.00 -8.30
C GLY A 38 14.32 -12.49 -8.06
N PRO A 39 14.72 -12.66 -6.79
CA PRO A 39 16.07 -13.06 -6.42
C PRO A 39 16.48 -14.45 -6.95
N ASN A 40 15.51 -15.32 -7.29
CA ASN A 40 15.77 -16.65 -7.84
C ASN A 40 15.46 -16.73 -9.35
N GLY A 41 15.29 -15.59 -10.02
CA GLY A 41 14.97 -15.51 -11.45
C GLY A 41 13.50 -15.71 -11.78
N GLU A 42 12.61 -15.80 -10.78
CA GLU A 42 11.17 -15.97 -10.99
C GLU A 42 10.50 -14.71 -11.54
N ASP A 43 9.48 -14.87 -12.38
CA ASP A 43 8.71 -13.74 -12.89
C ASP A 43 7.88 -13.04 -11.80
N LEU A 44 7.96 -11.71 -11.80
CA LEU A 44 7.24 -10.86 -10.87
C LEU A 44 5.97 -10.28 -11.51
N ALA A 45 4.85 -10.40 -10.83
CA ALA A 45 3.55 -9.94 -11.30
C ALA A 45 2.65 -9.45 -10.16
N ILE A 46 1.71 -8.57 -10.52
CA ILE A 46 0.54 -8.26 -9.70
C ILE A 46 -0.54 -9.29 -10.03
N ASP A 47 -0.96 -10.08 -9.05
CA ASP A 47 -2.01 -11.08 -9.23
C ASP A 47 -3.36 -10.53 -8.75
N VAL A 48 -4.41 -10.76 -9.54
CA VAL A 48 -5.76 -10.29 -9.23
C VAL A 48 -6.73 -11.45 -9.19
N ALA A 49 -7.38 -11.66 -8.04
CA ALA A 49 -8.45 -12.63 -7.91
C ALA A 49 -9.81 -11.92 -7.86
N ILE A 50 -10.74 -12.34 -8.72
CA ILE A 50 -12.07 -11.75 -8.86
C ILE A 50 -13.12 -12.81 -8.55
N ALA A 51 -13.80 -12.65 -7.41
CA ALA A 51 -14.93 -13.46 -7.01
C ALA A 51 -16.24 -12.79 -7.43
N ARG A 52 -17.15 -13.56 -8.03
CA ARG A 52 -18.49 -13.08 -8.38
C ARG A 52 -19.32 -12.90 -7.10
N GLY A 53 -20.11 -11.83 -7.07
CA GLY A 53 -21.09 -11.57 -6.03
C GLY A 53 -22.52 -11.72 -6.54
N ALA A 54 -23.47 -11.98 -5.64
CA ALA A 54 -24.90 -11.93 -5.91
C ALA A 54 -25.35 -10.51 -6.30
N ASN A 55 -24.68 -9.48 -5.79
CA ASN A 55 -24.86 -8.09 -6.21
C ASN A 55 -23.54 -7.53 -6.77
N SER A 56 -23.49 -7.34 -8.09
CA SER A 56 -22.31 -6.80 -8.79
C SER A 56 -22.14 -5.28 -8.66
N GLU A 57 -23.19 -4.56 -8.23
CA GLU A 57 -23.12 -3.12 -7.98
C GLU A 57 -22.36 -2.77 -6.71
N ARG A 58 -22.13 -3.75 -5.83
CA ARG A 58 -21.37 -3.61 -4.59
C ARG A 58 -20.09 -4.42 -4.69
N ALA A 59 -18.95 -3.77 -4.43
CA ALA A 59 -17.65 -4.42 -4.44
C ALA A 59 -16.87 -4.21 -3.13
N LEU A 60 -16.24 -5.27 -2.66
CA LEU A 60 -15.13 -5.22 -1.72
C LEU A 60 -13.83 -5.40 -2.50
N LEU A 61 -12.94 -4.42 -2.43
CA LEU A 61 -11.59 -4.47 -2.97
C LEU A 61 -10.62 -4.59 -1.80
N VAL A 62 -9.70 -5.54 -1.87
CA VAL A 62 -8.63 -5.70 -0.87
C VAL A 62 -7.30 -5.72 -1.60
N SER A 63 -6.46 -4.73 -1.36
CA SER A 63 -5.10 -4.68 -1.93
C SER A 63 -4.05 -4.92 -0.86
N SER A 64 -2.85 -5.31 -1.28
CA SER A 64 -1.71 -5.48 -0.39
C SER A 64 -0.38 -5.32 -1.13
N GLY A 65 0.68 -5.12 -0.35
CA GLY A 65 2.04 -5.12 -0.84
C GLY A 65 2.35 -3.90 -1.70
N MET A 66 1.71 -2.76 -1.46
CA MET A 66 2.11 -1.49 -2.05
C MET A 66 3.51 -1.09 -1.61
N HIS A 67 3.78 -1.21 -0.31
CA HIS A 67 5.13 -1.33 0.18
C HIS A 67 5.49 -2.81 0.16
N GLY A 68 6.52 -3.17 -0.60
CA GLY A 68 6.75 -4.57 -0.98
C GLY A 68 6.95 -5.50 0.24
N VAL A 69 7.77 -5.09 1.21
CA VAL A 69 8.02 -5.86 2.44
C VAL A 69 6.77 -6.11 3.29
N GLU A 70 5.73 -5.29 3.14
CA GLU A 70 4.45 -5.45 3.85
C GLU A 70 3.54 -6.48 3.15
N GLY A 71 3.95 -6.95 1.97
CA GLY A 71 3.28 -7.98 1.18
C GLY A 71 3.14 -9.31 1.92
N PHE A 72 4.04 -9.67 2.84
CA PHE A 72 3.92 -10.89 3.64
C PHE A 72 2.64 -10.89 4.49
N PHE A 73 2.39 -9.80 5.21
CA PHE A 73 1.21 -9.65 6.03
C PHE A 73 -0.06 -9.62 5.18
N GLY A 74 -0.09 -8.74 4.18
CA GLY A 74 -1.27 -8.63 3.33
C GLY A 74 -1.59 -9.93 2.58
N SER A 75 -0.58 -10.64 2.08
CA SER A 75 -0.74 -11.96 1.46
C SER A 75 -1.30 -13.00 2.44
N ALA A 76 -0.84 -13.01 3.69
CA ALA A 76 -1.34 -13.92 4.71
C ALA A 76 -2.83 -13.66 5.02
N VAL A 77 -3.22 -12.39 5.13
CA VAL A 77 -4.63 -11.99 5.33
C VAL A 77 -5.50 -12.41 4.14
N GLN A 78 -5.07 -12.10 2.91
CA GLN A 78 -5.81 -12.49 1.70
C GLN A 78 -5.96 -14.02 1.60
N LEU A 79 -4.89 -14.77 1.87
CA LEU A 79 -4.90 -16.23 1.90
C LEU A 79 -5.87 -16.79 2.95
N ALA A 80 -5.90 -16.20 4.15
CA ALA A 80 -6.81 -16.61 5.22
C ALA A 80 -8.28 -16.48 4.81
N VAL A 81 -8.62 -15.33 4.21
CA VAL A 81 -9.98 -15.04 3.73
C VAL A 81 -10.39 -16.03 2.64
N LEU A 82 -9.53 -16.23 1.63
CA LEU A 82 -9.80 -17.18 0.54
C LEU A 82 -9.98 -18.61 1.07
N ARG A 83 -9.07 -19.11 1.93
CA ARG A 83 -9.21 -20.46 2.52
C ARG A 83 -10.48 -20.61 3.35
N GLN A 84 -10.87 -19.57 4.09
CA GLN A 84 -12.11 -19.60 4.85
C GLN A 84 -13.34 -19.66 3.94
N TRP A 85 -13.31 -18.99 2.79
CA TRP A 85 -14.41 -19.03 1.81
C TRP A 85 -14.50 -20.38 1.09
N ALA A 86 -13.37 -20.94 0.65
CA ALA A 86 -13.31 -22.27 0.05
C ALA A 86 -13.89 -23.33 1.00
N GLY A 87 -13.49 -23.31 2.28
CA GLY A 87 -13.98 -24.27 3.29
C GLY A 87 -15.49 -24.18 3.56
N LYS A 88 -16.11 -23.03 3.31
CA LYS A 88 -17.57 -22.83 3.50
C LYS A 88 -18.41 -23.22 2.27
N LYS A 89 -17.78 -23.66 1.15
CA LYS A 89 -18.45 -24.03 -0.12
C LYS A 89 -19.52 -23.01 -0.55
N ARG A 90 -19.27 -21.71 -0.36
CA ARG A 90 -20.25 -20.68 -0.74
C ARG A 90 -20.37 -20.63 -2.26
N ALA A 91 -21.56 -20.90 -2.78
CA ALA A 91 -21.87 -20.80 -4.20
C ALA A 91 -21.73 -19.36 -4.74
N SER A 92 -22.00 -18.35 -3.91
CA SER A 92 -21.74 -16.94 -4.22
C SER A 92 -21.54 -16.09 -2.96
N LEU A 93 -20.81 -14.98 -3.10
CA LEU A 93 -20.65 -13.98 -2.05
C LEU A 93 -21.77 -12.92 -2.13
N PRO A 94 -22.12 -12.24 -1.03
CA PRO A 94 -23.14 -11.19 -1.08
C PRO A 94 -22.79 -10.00 -1.97
N VAL A 95 -21.48 -9.75 -2.16
CA VAL A 95 -20.91 -8.66 -2.97
C VAL A 95 -19.82 -9.21 -3.86
N ARG A 96 -19.48 -8.49 -4.93
CA ARG A 96 -18.28 -8.80 -5.73
C ARG A 96 -17.04 -8.59 -4.86
N CYS A 97 -16.08 -9.49 -4.91
CA CYS A 97 -14.82 -9.33 -4.17
C CYS A 97 -13.63 -9.36 -5.12
N LEU A 98 -12.71 -8.44 -4.92
CA LEU A 98 -11.47 -8.33 -5.68
C LEU A 98 -10.29 -8.31 -4.73
N PHE A 99 -9.28 -9.14 -4.99
CA PHE A 99 -8.02 -9.12 -4.27
C PHE A 99 -6.91 -8.73 -5.23
N LEU A 100 -6.20 -7.65 -4.91
CA LEU A 100 -4.98 -7.22 -5.61
C LEU A 100 -3.82 -7.66 -4.73
N HIS A 101 -3.12 -8.70 -5.17
CA HIS A 101 -2.01 -9.30 -4.44
C HIS A 101 -0.69 -8.73 -4.98
N ALA A 102 0.15 -8.25 -4.06
CA ALA A 102 1.50 -7.76 -4.33
C ALA A 102 1.57 -6.62 -5.36
N LEU A 103 1.02 -5.44 -5.03
CA LEU A 103 1.10 -4.25 -5.89
C LEU A 103 2.54 -3.83 -6.26
N ASN A 104 3.50 -4.08 -5.37
CA ASN A 104 4.94 -3.96 -5.57
C ASN A 104 5.60 -5.35 -5.49
N PRO A 105 5.49 -6.18 -6.54
CA PRO A 105 6.01 -7.55 -6.48
C PRO A 105 7.55 -7.58 -6.42
N PHE A 106 8.23 -6.56 -6.98
CA PHE A 106 9.67 -6.39 -6.81
C PHE A 106 10.06 -6.14 -5.36
N GLY A 107 9.46 -5.14 -4.72
CA GLY A 107 9.75 -4.86 -3.32
C GLY A 107 9.44 -6.07 -2.43
N PHE A 108 8.38 -6.81 -2.72
CA PHE A 108 8.04 -8.02 -1.96
C PHE A 108 9.12 -9.10 -2.12
N ALA A 109 9.51 -9.43 -3.35
CA ALA A 109 10.53 -10.44 -3.61
C ALA A 109 11.92 -10.05 -3.07
N TRP A 110 12.26 -8.76 -3.10
CA TRP A 110 13.57 -8.25 -2.68
C TRP A 110 13.59 -7.69 -1.24
N LEU A 111 12.53 -7.87 -0.46
CA LEU A 111 12.39 -7.39 0.92
C LEU A 111 12.57 -5.87 1.08
N ARG A 112 12.00 -5.11 0.15
CA ARG A 112 12.08 -3.64 0.09
C ARG A 112 10.69 -3.01 0.21
N ARG A 113 10.64 -1.81 0.79
CA ARG A 113 9.47 -0.93 0.72
C ARG A 113 9.18 -0.50 -0.72
N VAL A 114 10.22 -0.07 -1.43
CA VAL A 114 10.20 0.55 -2.76
C VAL A 114 10.30 -0.48 -3.88
N ASN A 115 10.02 -0.06 -5.11
CA ASN A 115 10.13 -0.91 -6.30
C ASN A 115 11.58 -1.01 -6.83
N GLU A 116 11.73 -1.58 -8.04
CA GLU A 116 12.99 -1.79 -8.75
C GLU A 116 13.77 -0.50 -9.09
N GLU A 117 13.07 0.63 -9.17
CA GLU A 117 13.65 1.95 -9.45
C GLU A 117 13.83 2.81 -8.19
N ASN A 118 13.75 2.19 -7.00
CA ASN A 118 13.75 2.89 -5.70
C ASN A 118 12.54 3.83 -5.52
N VAL A 119 11.46 3.60 -6.27
CA VAL A 119 10.24 4.39 -6.20
C VAL A 119 9.33 3.87 -5.09
N ASP A 120 8.90 4.76 -4.20
CA ASP A 120 7.76 4.54 -3.32
C ASP A 120 6.49 4.65 -4.17
N LEU A 121 5.83 3.51 -4.43
CA LEU A 121 4.63 3.47 -5.27
C LEU A 121 3.50 4.33 -4.69
N ASN A 122 3.46 4.51 -3.37
CA ASN A 122 2.49 5.38 -2.69
C ASN A 122 2.86 6.88 -2.80
N ARG A 123 3.87 7.23 -3.62
CA ARG A 123 4.19 8.59 -4.06
C ARG A 123 4.24 8.68 -5.59
N ASN A 124 3.99 7.60 -6.32
CA ASN A 124 4.14 7.56 -7.77
C ASN A 124 2.83 7.83 -8.53
N LEU A 125 1.70 7.77 -7.84
CA LEU A 125 0.37 7.82 -8.43
C LEU A 125 -0.15 9.26 -8.54
N LEU A 126 0.63 10.10 -9.22
CA LEU A 126 0.31 11.51 -9.42
C LEU A 126 -0.97 11.69 -10.26
N PRO A 127 -1.73 12.77 -10.02
CA PRO A 127 -2.76 13.26 -10.93
C PRO A 127 -2.22 13.47 -12.35
N GLU A 128 -3.12 13.35 -13.34
CA GLU A 128 -2.75 13.56 -14.74
C GLU A 128 -2.24 14.98 -14.99
N GLY A 129 -1.13 15.11 -15.72
CA GLY A 129 -0.47 16.38 -16.00
C GLY A 129 0.40 16.93 -14.86
N GLU A 130 0.35 16.35 -13.66
CA GLU A 130 1.22 16.77 -12.56
C GLU A 130 2.66 16.25 -12.79
N PRO A 131 3.67 17.13 -12.67
CA PRO A 131 5.04 16.74 -12.98
C PRO A 131 5.72 15.99 -11.83
N PHE A 132 6.48 14.95 -12.19
CA PHE A 132 7.39 14.20 -11.31
C PHE A 132 8.65 15.04 -10.99
N ARG A 133 8.47 16.18 -10.33
CA ARG A 133 9.55 17.08 -9.91
C ARG A 133 9.23 17.75 -8.58
N GLY A 134 10.27 18.25 -7.94
CA GLY A 134 10.20 18.99 -6.70
C GLY A 134 10.37 18.10 -5.47
N SER A 135 10.80 18.75 -4.40
CA SER A 135 11.00 18.16 -3.09
C SER A 135 10.63 19.21 -2.03
N PRO A 136 10.14 18.79 -0.85
CA PRO A 136 9.99 19.70 0.28
C PRO A 136 11.33 20.40 0.56
N HIS A 137 11.32 21.71 0.81
CA HIS A 137 12.56 22.47 1.04
C HIS A 137 13.49 21.81 2.07
N ARG A 138 12.89 21.33 3.17
CA ARG A 138 13.57 20.64 4.27
C ARG A 138 14.18 19.30 3.88
N TYR A 139 13.67 18.61 2.85
CA TYR A 139 14.25 17.35 2.39
C TYR A 139 15.69 17.59 1.91
N ARG A 140 15.93 18.67 1.14
CA ARG A 140 17.27 19.02 0.65
C ARG A 140 18.25 19.32 1.78
N GLU A 141 17.79 19.98 2.85
CA GLU A 141 18.61 20.23 4.05
C GLU A 141 18.99 18.92 4.76
N LEU A 142 18.08 17.94 4.75
CA LEU A 142 18.23 16.66 5.44
C LEU A 142 18.80 15.54 4.55
N ASP A 143 18.96 15.76 3.24
CA ASP A 143 19.36 14.73 2.27
C ASP A 143 20.63 13.99 2.70
N ARG A 144 21.66 14.71 3.17
CA ARG A 144 22.92 14.09 3.62
C ARG A 144 22.74 13.19 4.84
N LEU A 145 21.75 13.47 5.68
CA LEU A 145 21.43 12.68 6.87
C LEU A 145 20.57 11.47 6.49
N LEU A 146 19.55 11.68 5.66
CA LEU A 146 18.60 10.66 5.25
C LEU A 146 19.20 9.66 4.24
N ASN A 147 20.09 10.15 3.37
CA ASN A 147 20.66 9.43 2.24
C ASN A 147 22.20 9.47 2.30
N PRO A 148 22.83 8.75 3.24
CA PRO A 148 24.28 8.74 3.36
C PRO A 148 24.92 8.17 2.09
N LYS A 149 25.95 8.86 1.56
CA LYS A 149 26.63 8.47 0.31
C LYS A 149 27.42 7.16 0.41
N ARG A 150 27.70 6.71 1.63
CA ARG A 150 28.45 5.49 1.96
C ARG A 150 27.80 4.87 3.17
N THR A 151 27.93 3.55 3.30
CA THR A 151 27.54 2.86 4.53
C THR A 151 28.28 3.51 5.71
N PRO A 152 27.55 4.04 6.71
CA PRO A 152 28.19 4.64 7.85
C PRO A 152 29.12 3.65 8.54
N SER A 153 30.30 4.11 8.94
CA SER A 153 31.19 3.30 9.77
C SER A 153 30.52 3.04 11.13
N ARG A 154 30.82 1.90 11.78
CA ARG A 154 30.37 1.63 13.15
C ARG A 154 30.79 2.71 14.17
N TRP A 155 31.81 3.49 13.83
CA TRP A 155 32.34 4.59 14.63
C TRP A 155 31.75 5.97 14.28
N GLU A 156 30.95 6.04 13.22
CA GLU A 156 30.31 7.28 12.82
C GLU A 156 29.11 7.55 13.76
N PRO A 157 28.99 8.75 14.35
CA PRO A 157 27.97 9.02 15.35
C PRO A 157 26.62 9.35 14.66
N VAL A 158 26.09 8.41 13.88
CA VAL A 158 24.84 8.55 13.12
C VAL A 158 23.68 8.88 14.06
N THR A 159 23.59 8.21 15.21
CA THR A 159 22.59 8.48 16.24
C THR A 159 22.67 9.92 16.75
N LEU A 160 23.89 10.45 16.99
CA LEU A 160 24.06 11.84 17.41
C LEU A 160 23.65 12.81 16.31
N LYS A 161 23.99 12.53 15.05
CA LYS A 161 23.56 13.36 13.91
C LYS A 161 22.03 13.39 13.77
N PHE A 162 21.37 12.25 13.96
CA PHE A 162 19.90 12.17 14.01
C PHE A 162 19.32 12.92 15.20
N LEU A 163 19.90 12.79 16.40
CA LEU A 163 19.46 13.51 17.60
C LEU A 163 19.63 15.03 17.46
N LEU A 164 20.74 15.48 16.87
CA LEU A 164 20.98 16.90 16.59
C LEU A 164 20.00 17.44 15.54
N ALA A 165 19.72 16.67 14.49
CA ALA A 165 18.69 17.04 13.51
C ALA A 165 17.29 17.06 14.13
N LEU A 166 16.99 16.11 15.01
CA LEU A 166 15.75 16.07 15.77
C LEU A 166 15.62 17.28 16.71
N ALA A 167 16.69 17.66 17.41
CA ALA A 167 16.72 18.84 18.27
C ALA A 167 16.60 20.14 17.48
N ARG A 168 17.22 20.22 16.29
CA ARG A 168 17.23 21.42 15.44
C ARG A 168 15.92 21.64 14.70
N HIS A 169 15.26 20.57 14.24
CA HIS A 169 14.10 20.67 13.35
C HIS A 169 12.80 20.16 13.96
N GLY A 170 12.85 19.31 14.99
CA GLY A 170 11.69 18.66 15.60
C GLY A 170 11.20 17.43 14.81
N MET A 171 10.63 16.45 15.51
CA MET A 171 10.08 15.23 14.90
C MET A 171 8.98 15.49 13.87
N PRO A 172 8.04 16.43 14.10
CA PRO A 172 7.00 16.73 13.13
C PRO A 172 7.56 17.22 11.79
N ALA A 173 8.53 18.13 11.81
CA ALA A 173 9.13 18.66 10.58
C ALA A 173 10.00 17.62 9.85
N LEU A 174 10.66 16.73 10.59
CA LEU A 174 11.40 15.61 10.00
C LEU A 174 10.46 14.62 9.31
N LYS A 175 9.34 14.28 9.97
CA LYS A 175 8.29 13.46 9.38
C LYS A 175 7.67 14.13 8.16
N GLU A 176 7.37 15.42 8.23
CA GLU A 176 6.81 16.19 7.12
C GLU A 176 7.74 16.25 5.90
N ALA A 177 9.03 16.51 6.14
CA ALA A 177 10.03 16.57 5.07
C ALA A 177 10.10 15.26 4.27
N VAL A 178 9.87 14.13 4.93
CA VAL A 178 10.06 12.79 4.37
C VAL A 178 8.73 12.18 3.88
N ALA A 179 7.66 12.31 4.66
CA ALA A 179 6.38 11.67 4.39
C ALA A 179 5.59 12.31 3.24
N SER A 180 5.81 13.57 2.90
CA SER A 180 5.12 14.22 1.77
C SER A 180 5.52 13.66 0.39
N GLY A 181 6.66 12.98 0.32
CA GLY A 181 7.24 12.47 -0.93
C GLY A 181 8.12 13.50 -1.64
N GLN A 182 9.06 13.02 -2.44
CA GLN A 182 9.99 13.88 -3.20
C GLN A 182 10.34 13.26 -4.55
N TYR A 183 10.77 14.09 -5.50
CA TYR A 183 11.03 13.70 -6.88
C TYR A 183 12.39 14.20 -7.40
N ASP A 184 13.19 14.85 -6.55
CA ASP A 184 14.49 15.43 -6.93
C ASP A 184 15.68 14.50 -6.61
N PHE A 185 15.49 13.52 -5.73
CA PHE A 185 16.54 12.63 -5.20
C PHE A 185 16.20 11.16 -5.49
N PRO A 186 16.61 10.60 -6.66
CA PRO A 186 16.21 9.25 -7.06
C PRO A 186 16.64 8.11 -6.13
N ARG A 187 17.76 8.31 -5.41
CA ARG A 187 18.26 7.34 -4.41
C ARG A 187 17.76 7.62 -3.00
N GLY A 188 16.90 8.63 -2.86
CA GLY A 188 16.44 9.11 -1.57
C GLY A 188 15.24 8.34 -1.03
N LEU A 189 15.02 8.44 0.27
CA LEU A 189 13.77 8.00 0.91
C LEU A 189 12.54 8.70 0.29
N PHE A 190 11.44 7.96 0.16
CA PHE A 190 10.14 8.43 -0.37
C PHE A 190 10.25 9.09 -1.75
N PHE A 191 11.16 8.61 -2.59
CA PHE A 191 11.25 9.01 -3.98
C PHE A 191 10.00 8.57 -4.75
N GLY A 192 9.27 9.50 -5.35
CA GLY A 192 8.04 9.22 -6.11
C GLY A 192 8.26 8.84 -7.57
N GLY A 193 9.51 8.71 -8.03
CA GLY A 193 9.84 8.37 -9.42
C GLY A 193 10.02 9.57 -10.33
N ALA A 194 10.43 9.33 -11.57
CA ALA A 194 10.55 10.34 -12.63
C ALA A 194 9.41 10.26 -13.67
N ARG A 195 8.59 9.21 -13.59
CA ARG A 195 7.48 8.86 -14.48
C ARG A 195 6.59 7.83 -13.77
N PRO A 196 5.40 7.50 -14.31
CA PRO A 196 4.65 6.34 -13.84
C PRO A 196 5.52 5.07 -13.86
N SER A 197 5.54 4.37 -12.74
CA SER A 197 6.18 3.06 -12.60
C SER A 197 5.33 2.00 -13.27
N ARG A 198 5.93 0.84 -13.59
CA ARG A 198 5.22 -0.26 -14.27
C ARG A 198 3.96 -0.72 -13.51
N SER A 199 4.04 -0.82 -12.17
CA SER A 199 2.87 -1.10 -11.33
C SER A 199 1.77 -0.05 -11.46
N SER A 200 2.13 1.24 -11.51
CA SER A 200 1.17 2.34 -11.65
C SER A 200 0.49 2.32 -13.02
N GLU A 201 1.22 1.96 -14.08
CA GLU A 201 0.65 1.76 -15.42
C GLU A 201 -0.35 0.60 -15.45
N ILE A 202 0.00 -0.54 -14.85
CA ILE A 202 -0.89 -1.71 -14.74
C ILE A 202 -2.17 -1.33 -13.99
N LEU A 203 -2.04 -0.64 -12.85
CA LEU A 203 -3.17 -0.13 -12.10
C LEU A 203 -4.03 0.79 -12.97
N ALA A 204 -3.44 1.79 -13.62
CA ALA A 204 -4.16 2.74 -14.47
C ALA A 204 -4.91 2.06 -15.63
N ALA A 205 -4.29 1.08 -16.29
CA ALA A 205 -4.88 0.38 -17.43
C ALA A 205 -6.06 -0.53 -17.04
N ASN A 206 -6.12 -1.01 -15.80
CA ASN A 206 -7.05 -2.06 -15.41
C ASN A 206 -8.07 -1.66 -14.34
N PHE A 207 -7.82 -0.61 -13.56
CA PHE A 207 -8.63 -0.25 -12.39
C PHE A 207 -10.12 -0.10 -12.71
N GLU A 208 -10.46 0.59 -13.81
CA GLU A 208 -11.85 0.78 -14.22
C GLU A 208 -12.52 -0.51 -14.67
N ARG A 209 -11.78 -1.38 -15.37
CA ARG A 209 -12.26 -2.69 -15.82
C ARG A 209 -12.53 -3.62 -14.65
N TRP A 210 -11.65 -3.63 -13.65
CA TRP A 210 -11.85 -4.41 -12.43
C TRP A 210 -13.10 -3.97 -11.66
N LEU A 211 -13.42 -2.67 -11.68
CA LEU A 211 -14.58 -2.09 -10.99
C LEU A 211 -15.78 -1.86 -11.92
N ALA A 212 -15.79 -2.45 -13.11
CA ALA A 212 -16.87 -2.30 -14.07
C ALA A 212 -18.19 -2.85 -13.47
N GLY A 213 -19.26 -2.06 -13.58
CA GLY A 213 -20.58 -2.38 -13.04
C GLY A 213 -20.76 -2.10 -11.54
N SER A 214 -19.69 -1.83 -10.78
CA SER A 214 -19.79 -1.50 -9.36
C SER A 214 -20.06 -0.01 -9.15
N ARG A 215 -21.08 0.30 -8.33
CA ARG A 215 -21.47 1.66 -7.93
C ARG A 215 -20.98 2.02 -6.54
N LEU A 216 -20.95 1.02 -5.64
CA LEU A 216 -20.52 1.13 -4.25
C LEU A 216 -19.27 0.27 -4.04
N VAL A 217 -18.15 0.89 -3.68
CA VAL A 217 -16.88 0.19 -3.48
C VAL A 217 -16.32 0.51 -2.10
N ALA A 218 -16.04 -0.53 -1.32
CA ALA A 218 -15.20 -0.43 -0.14
C ALA A 218 -13.83 -1.02 -0.48
N HIS A 219 -12.76 -0.24 -0.32
CA HIS A 219 -11.40 -0.64 -0.61
C HIS A 219 -10.56 -0.60 0.67
N LEU A 220 -10.06 -1.76 1.08
CA LEU A 220 -9.08 -1.89 2.16
C LEU A 220 -7.70 -2.19 1.55
N ASP A 221 -6.74 -1.28 1.73
CA ASP A 221 -5.35 -1.51 1.35
C ASP A 221 -4.55 -1.87 2.60
N LEU A 222 -3.93 -3.05 2.62
CA LEU A 222 -3.30 -3.62 3.81
C LEU A 222 -1.85 -3.17 3.94
N HIS A 223 -1.54 -2.48 5.03
CA HIS A 223 -0.21 -1.97 5.37
C HIS A 223 0.21 -2.42 6.78
N THR A 224 1.51 -2.35 7.04
CA THR A 224 2.07 -2.60 8.37
C THR A 224 3.14 -1.60 8.74
N GLY A 225 3.23 -1.26 10.02
CA GLY A 225 4.37 -0.52 10.58
C GLY A 225 3.94 0.67 11.44
N LEU A 226 2.80 1.28 11.13
CA LEU A 226 2.27 2.40 11.92
C LEU A 226 1.27 1.90 12.98
N GLY A 227 1.31 2.53 14.15
CA GLY A 227 0.38 2.25 15.26
C GLY A 227 0.97 1.39 16.38
N ALA A 228 0.15 1.15 17.41
CA ALA A 228 0.51 0.27 18.52
C ALA A 228 0.60 -1.18 18.06
N TRP A 229 1.49 -1.97 18.68
CA TRP A 229 1.65 -3.40 18.36
C TRP A 229 0.29 -4.12 18.36
N ALA A 230 0.01 -4.87 17.29
CA ALA A 230 -1.23 -5.59 17.03
C ALA A 230 -2.51 -4.71 16.94
N GLY A 231 -2.38 -3.40 17.04
CA GLY A 231 -3.46 -2.45 16.77
C GLY A 231 -3.66 -2.28 15.26
N CYS A 232 -4.91 -2.02 14.86
CA CYS A 232 -5.26 -1.65 13.50
C CYS A 232 -5.88 -0.25 13.51
N LYS A 233 -5.43 0.62 12.61
CA LYS A 233 -6.01 1.94 12.38
C LYS A 233 -6.25 2.12 10.89
N LEU A 234 -7.44 2.62 10.53
CA LEU A 234 -7.77 2.94 9.15
C LEU A 234 -7.35 4.39 8.84
N LEU A 235 -6.40 4.58 7.93
CA LEU A 235 -5.99 5.90 7.48
C LEU A 235 -6.73 6.28 6.20
N ILE A 236 -7.35 7.46 6.20
CA ILE A 236 -8.10 7.99 5.08
C ILE A 236 -7.40 9.26 4.59
N ASP A 237 -6.91 9.24 3.34
CA ASP A 237 -6.13 10.32 2.74
C ASP A 237 -6.89 11.14 1.69
N HIS A 238 -8.19 10.90 1.56
CA HIS A 238 -9.10 11.62 0.66
C HIS A 238 -10.34 12.15 1.42
N PRO A 239 -11.03 13.18 0.89
CA PRO A 239 -12.25 13.69 1.50
C PRO A 239 -13.32 12.61 1.62
N LEU A 240 -13.97 12.55 2.79
CA LEU A 240 -15.12 11.68 3.04
C LEU A 240 -16.42 12.46 2.98
N SER A 241 -17.44 11.89 2.34
CA SER A 241 -18.82 12.32 2.55
C SER A 241 -19.30 11.93 3.95
N GLU A 242 -20.33 12.62 4.44
CA GLU A 242 -20.96 12.29 5.72
C GLU A 242 -21.55 10.85 5.73
N ALA A 243 -22.07 10.40 4.58
CA ALA A 243 -22.58 9.04 4.42
C ALA A 243 -21.47 7.98 4.52
N GLN A 244 -20.29 8.26 3.99
CA GLN A 244 -19.12 7.39 4.09
C GLN A 244 -18.58 7.36 5.52
N ARG A 245 -18.51 8.51 6.20
CA ARG A 245 -18.12 8.60 7.61
C ARG A 245 -19.02 7.74 8.51
N ARG A 246 -20.34 7.92 8.42
CA ARG A 246 -21.31 7.08 9.14
C ARG A 246 -21.17 5.58 8.83
N ARG A 247 -20.75 5.25 7.62
CA ARG A 247 -20.53 3.85 7.21
C ARG A 247 -19.29 3.26 7.89
N LEU A 248 -18.18 3.99 7.93
CA LEU A 248 -16.98 3.59 8.68
C LEU A 248 -17.27 3.40 10.17
N GLU A 249 -17.95 4.37 10.80
CA GLU A 249 -18.31 4.32 12.22
C GLU A 249 -19.18 3.09 12.53
N ARG A 250 -20.14 2.76 11.67
CA ARG A 250 -20.99 1.56 11.84
C ARG A 250 -20.24 0.25 11.61
N TRP A 251 -19.29 0.20 10.67
CA TRP A 251 -18.59 -1.03 10.31
C TRP A 251 -17.44 -1.37 11.24
N PHE A 252 -16.70 -0.34 11.68
CA PHE A 252 -15.44 -0.51 12.39
C PHE A 252 -15.42 0.18 13.76
N GLY A 253 -16.42 1.01 14.07
CA GLY A 253 -16.49 1.80 15.30
C GLY A 253 -15.99 3.24 15.11
N PRO A 254 -16.38 4.18 15.98
CA PRO A 254 -16.09 5.61 15.82
C PRO A 254 -14.60 5.96 15.86
N ASP A 255 -13.80 5.24 16.65
CA ASP A 255 -12.36 5.53 16.81
C ASP A 255 -11.46 4.72 15.86
N SER A 256 -12.05 3.98 14.92
CA SER A 256 -11.32 3.03 14.07
C SER A 256 -10.52 3.67 12.94
N PHE A 257 -10.83 4.93 12.59
CA PHE A 257 -10.21 5.61 11.46
C PHE A 257 -9.67 6.99 11.83
N GLU A 258 -8.71 7.45 11.04
CA GLU A 258 -8.12 8.78 11.10
C GLU A 258 -8.13 9.38 9.70
N CYS A 259 -8.70 10.57 9.59
CA CYS A 259 -8.65 11.32 8.34
C CYS A 259 -7.38 12.17 8.34
N SER A 260 -6.60 12.08 7.27
CA SER A 260 -5.53 13.03 7.03
C SER A 260 -6.16 14.40 6.80
N ASP A 261 -6.15 15.25 7.83
CA ASP A 261 -6.43 16.67 7.67
C ASP A 261 -5.27 17.27 6.86
N SER A 262 -5.37 17.19 5.53
CA SER A 262 -4.47 17.86 4.59
C SER A 262 -4.39 19.38 4.84
N HIS A 263 -5.36 19.95 5.57
CA HIS A 263 -5.37 21.33 6.04
C HIS A 263 -4.43 21.62 7.24
N ARG A 264 -3.90 20.60 7.94
CA ARG A 264 -2.99 20.77 9.08
C ARG A 264 -1.51 20.53 8.75
N LEU A 265 -1.20 19.99 7.57
CA LEU A 265 0.18 19.74 7.12
C LEU A 265 0.58 20.82 6.12
N ALA A 266 1.78 21.40 6.24
CA ALA A 266 2.22 22.43 5.31
C ALA A 266 2.58 21.85 3.92
N TYR A 267 2.76 20.53 3.82
CA TYR A 267 2.94 19.78 2.58
C TYR A 267 2.07 18.51 2.53
N PRO A 268 0.96 18.50 1.75
CA PRO A 268 0.14 17.31 1.59
C PRO A 268 0.93 16.20 0.86
N THR A 269 0.64 14.95 1.20
CA THR A 269 1.20 13.77 0.51
C THR A 269 0.88 13.85 -0.99
N ARG A 270 1.91 13.79 -1.84
CA ARG A 270 1.75 13.78 -3.30
C ARG A 270 1.81 12.35 -3.84
N GLY A 271 0.90 12.02 -4.74
CA GLY A 271 0.91 10.75 -5.48
C GLY A 271 0.49 9.53 -4.66
N SER A 272 -0.39 9.70 -3.68
CA SER A 272 -0.89 8.60 -2.85
C SER A 272 -1.94 7.76 -3.58
N PHE A 273 -2.00 6.47 -3.23
CA PHE A 273 -2.92 5.53 -3.87
C PHE A 273 -4.38 5.78 -3.51
N GLY A 274 -4.68 6.16 -2.27
CA GLY A 274 -6.05 6.40 -1.85
C GLY A 274 -6.67 7.58 -2.58
N GLN A 275 -5.95 8.70 -2.66
CA GLN A 275 -6.33 9.86 -3.48
C GLN A 275 -6.47 9.49 -4.96
N TRP A 276 -5.52 8.73 -5.51
CA TRP A 276 -5.56 8.28 -6.90
C TRP A 276 -6.78 7.41 -7.21
N CYS A 277 -7.11 6.46 -6.31
CA CYS A 277 -8.29 5.60 -6.41
C CYS A 277 -9.58 6.43 -6.34
N ALA A 278 -9.67 7.34 -5.36
CA ALA A 278 -10.84 8.18 -5.16
C ALA A 278 -11.09 9.08 -6.38
N ALA A 279 -10.04 9.71 -6.92
CA ALA A 279 -10.13 10.55 -8.12
C ALA A 279 -10.57 9.75 -9.38
N ARG A 280 -10.12 8.50 -9.53
CA ARG A 280 -10.47 7.63 -10.66
C ARG A 280 -11.79 6.87 -10.50
N SER A 281 -12.47 7.04 -9.37
CA SER A 281 -13.72 6.34 -9.10
C SER A 281 -14.90 6.76 -10.02
N ARG A 282 -14.77 7.86 -10.77
CA ARG A 282 -15.72 8.33 -11.82
C ARG A 282 -17.20 8.29 -11.39
N GLY A 283 -17.53 8.93 -10.27
CA GLY A 283 -18.92 9.03 -9.78
C GLY A 283 -19.43 7.81 -9.00
N ARG A 284 -18.58 6.82 -8.74
CA ARG A 284 -18.87 5.76 -7.76
C ARG A 284 -18.81 6.32 -6.35
N ASP A 285 -19.61 5.76 -5.45
CA ASP A 285 -19.37 5.93 -4.01
C ASP A 285 -18.22 4.97 -3.63
N TYR A 286 -17.01 5.53 -3.66
CA TYR A 286 -15.76 4.83 -3.42
C TYR A 286 -15.17 5.24 -2.08
N LEU A 287 -15.09 4.27 -1.17
CA LEU A 287 -14.51 4.42 0.16
C LEU A 287 -13.18 3.69 0.20
N TYR A 288 -12.07 4.42 0.22
CA TYR A 288 -10.74 3.87 0.43
C TYR A 288 -10.33 3.99 1.90
N ALA A 289 -9.66 2.96 2.41
CA ALA A 289 -8.96 3.02 3.68
C ALA A 289 -7.65 2.22 3.61
N ALA A 290 -6.54 2.86 3.97
CA ALA A 290 -5.31 2.13 4.27
C ALA A 290 -5.43 1.55 5.68
N ALA A 291 -5.53 0.23 5.79
CA ALA A 291 -5.57 -0.47 7.06
C ALA A 291 -4.14 -0.72 7.55
N GLU A 292 -3.68 0.11 8.48
CA GLU A 292 -2.34 0.08 9.07
C GLU A 292 -2.33 -0.77 10.33
N PHE A 293 -1.50 -1.82 10.33
CA PHE A 293 -1.31 -2.71 11.46
C PHE A 293 0.03 -2.44 12.14
N GLY A 294 0.01 -2.15 13.45
CA GLY A 294 1.21 -1.84 14.19
C GLY A 294 2.10 -3.05 14.43
N THR A 295 3.40 -2.88 14.19
CA THR A 295 4.43 -3.93 14.35
C THR A 295 5.24 -3.71 15.63
N HIS A 296 6.35 -4.44 15.79
CA HIS A 296 7.32 -4.17 16.85
C HIS A 296 7.90 -2.75 16.72
N ASN A 297 8.14 -2.11 17.87
CA ASN A 297 8.84 -0.83 17.92
C ASN A 297 10.24 -1.01 17.31
N PRO A 298 10.68 -0.13 16.39
CA PRO A 298 12.02 -0.21 15.79
C PRO A 298 13.17 -0.27 16.80
N ALA A 299 12.99 0.24 18.03
CA ALA A 299 13.99 0.16 19.09
C ALA A 299 14.12 -1.23 19.76
N ARG A 300 13.23 -2.18 19.42
CA ARG A 300 13.24 -3.57 19.95
C ARG A 300 13.78 -4.60 18.95
N VAL A 301 14.08 -4.20 17.72
CA VAL A 301 14.48 -5.09 16.61
C VAL A 301 15.94 -4.84 16.26
#